data_AF-A0A1S8WSA7-F1
#
_entry.id   AF-A0A1S8WSA7-F1
#
_cell.length_a   1.000
_cell.length_b   1.000
_cell.length_c   1.000
_cell.angle_alpha   90.00
_cell.angle_beta   90.00
_cell.angle_gamma   90.00
#
_symmetry.space_group_name_H-M   'P 1'
#
loop_
_entity.id
_entity.type
_entity.pdbx_description
1 polymer ?
#
loop_
_entity_poly.entity_id
_entity_poly.type
_entity_poly.pdbx_seq_one_letter_code
_entity_poly.pdbx_strand_id
1 'polypeptide(L)'
;MTPYLLSYTVERVDANVNRKLTIWLAALALVGQGLSMPLGGLGARKIGFRPIVAISCIVDSILITNVAIKHNFAWVLITYGLLQGLGLGLGYSVVLSHTASWFPSKRALVVGLTLAGFGMGSLVFTPIQTAFINPNNEKVDSVKMVFTDQSLLDRVPLCPLLCGGILLGLQIIGFGLMRERPEKVTHEEVNEKYDEGEEEKQDKLKLAEIQEINMAPKEALTCVDFYLCCLIMCLIAVPVTIISSAYKLFGQEYIFDDQFLSGVATASSVFNALGRVAWGAIADRASFKFPLCILLSVWTAFLITFPHLYHAGEEALKGLYATWVFIIWFCLSGVFVLMPAGAATLFGQKYMATNYGIIFAAFVTLLCAIWYKDQKINWRLDICRICSDQCNRFRKQGREYEKE
;
A
#
# COMPACT_ATOMS: atom_id res chain seq x y z
N MET A 1 -13.04 3.05 -6.18
CA MET A 1 -13.25 2.05 -7.26
C MET A 1 -13.91 0.74 -6.82
N THR A 2 -13.47 0.11 -5.72
CA THR A 2 -13.91 -1.25 -5.30
C THR A 2 -15.43 -1.51 -5.34
N PRO A 3 -16.32 -0.63 -4.82
CA PRO A 3 -17.76 -0.87 -4.87
C PRO A 3 -18.32 -0.92 -6.30
N TYR A 4 -17.77 -0.11 -7.22
CA TYR A 4 -18.17 -0.09 -8.62
C TYR A 4 -17.75 -1.37 -9.34
N LEU A 5 -16.53 -1.86 -9.10
CA LEU A 5 -16.04 -3.12 -9.69
C LEU A 5 -16.91 -4.30 -9.25
N LEU A 6 -17.19 -4.40 -7.95
CA LEU A 6 -18.06 -5.45 -7.41
C LEU A 6 -19.46 -5.37 -8.02
N SER A 7 -20.05 -4.17 -8.08
CA SER A 7 -21.41 -3.99 -8.60
C SER A 7 -21.53 -4.39 -10.07
N TYR A 8 -20.56 -4.00 -10.88
CA TYR A 8 -20.50 -4.43 -12.28
C TYR A 8 -20.41 -5.94 -12.41
N THR A 9 -19.53 -6.58 -11.65
CA THR A 9 -19.37 -8.04 -11.76
C THR A 9 -20.62 -8.78 -11.31
N VAL A 10 -21.25 -8.36 -10.20
CA VAL A 10 -22.49 -8.98 -9.70
C VAL A 10 -23.63 -8.86 -10.72
N GLU A 11 -23.83 -7.69 -11.32
CA GLU A 11 -24.98 -7.47 -12.21
C GLU A 11 -24.75 -7.92 -13.66
N ARG A 12 -23.50 -7.90 -14.16
CA ARG A 12 -23.22 -8.14 -15.59
C ARG A 12 -22.43 -9.41 -15.89
N VAL A 13 -21.82 -10.06 -14.90
CA VAL A 13 -20.86 -11.15 -15.13
C VAL A 13 -21.21 -12.40 -14.35
N ASP A 14 -21.32 -12.29 -13.03
CA ASP A 14 -21.64 -13.41 -12.13
C ASP A 14 -22.35 -12.90 -10.87
N ALA A 15 -23.64 -13.22 -10.77
CA ALA A 15 -24.51 -12.82 -9.66
C ALA A 15 -24.12 -13.48 -8.32
N ASN A 16 -23.32 -14.54 -8.33
CA ASN A 16 -22.94 -15.29 -7.12
C ASN A 16 -21.61 -14.83 -6.49
N VAL A 17 -20.98 -13.77 -7.02
CA VAL A 17 -19.71 -13.26 -6.49
C VAL A 17 -19.84 -12.87 -5.02
N ASN A 18 -19.01 -13.50 -4.18
CA ASN A 18 -18.96 -13.20 -2.76
C ASN A 18 -18.31 -11.83 -2.52
N ARG A 19 -19.04 -10.91 -1.88
CA ARG A 19 -18.55 -9.57 -1.57
C ARG A 19 -17.28 -9.56 -0.72
N LYS A 20 -17.04 -10.59 0.10
CA LYS A 20 -15.80 -10.73 0.89
C LYS A 20 -14.54 -10.75 0.01
N LEU A 21 -14.67 -11.11 -1.27
CA LEU A 21 -13.55 -11.12 -2.21
C LEU A 21 -12.94 -9.73 -2.43
N THR A 22 -13.67 -8.63 -2.17
CA THR A 22 -13.15 -7.27 -2.36
C THR A 22 -11.99 -6.93 -1.42
N ILE A 23 -11.92 -7.56 -0.24
CA ILE A 23 -10.81 -7.38 0.71
C ILE A 23 -9.49 -7.86 0.08
N TRP A 24 -9.57 -8.88 -0.78
CA TRP A 24 -8.40 -9.45 -1.45
C TRP A 24 -7.80 -8.53 -2.52
N LEU A 25 -8.49 -7.47 -2.97
CA LEU A 25 -7.91 -6.48 -3.89
C LEU A 25 -6.70 -5.78 -3.26
N ALA A 26 -6.87 -5.23 -2.05
CA ALA A 26 -5.80 -4.54 -1.34
C ALA A 26 -4.74 -5.52 -0.82
N ALA A 27 -5.15 -6.68 -0.32
CA ALA A 27 -4.22 -7.69 0.19
C ALA A 27 -3.31 -8.25 -0.93
N LEU A 28 -3.86 -8.58 -2.11
CA LEU A 28 -3.06 -9.06 -3.24
C LEU A 28 -2.13 -7.98 -3.80
N ALA A 29 -2.52 -6.70 -3.76
CA ALA A 29 -1.64 -5.60 -4.10
C ALA A 29 -0.42 -5.53 -3.16
N LEU A 30 -0.64 -5.63 -1.84
CA LEU A 30 0.46 -5.67 -0.86
C LEU A 30 1.34 -6.92 -1.00
N VAL A 31 0.74 -8.07 -1.31
CA VAL A 31 1.49 -9.31 -1.60
C VAL A 31 2.34 -9.15 -2.86
N GLY A 32 1.76 -8.65 -3.95
CA GLY A 32 2.48 -8.37 -5.19
C GLY A 32 3.64 -7.40 -4.97
N GLN A 33 3.40 -6.33 -4.20
CA GLN A 33 4.42 -5.35 -3.84
C GLN A 33 5.55 -6.01 -3.04
N GLY A 34 5.22 -6.79 -2.01
CA GLY A 34 6.21 -7.47 -1.17
C GLY A 34 7.07 -8.48 -1.91
N LEU A 35 6.50 -9.24 -2.85
CA LEU A 35 7.23 -10.23 -3.63
C LEU A 35 8.17 -9.60 -4.66
N SER A 36 7.74 -8.50 -5.29
CA SER A 36 8.48 -7.88 -6.39
C SER A 36 9.53 -6.86 -5.95
N MET A 37 9.39 -6.25 -4.77
CA MET A 37 10.29 -5.21 -4.31
C MET A 37 11.75 -5.65 -4.10
N PRO A 38 12.05 -6.86 -3.56
CA PRO A 38 13.41 -7.40 -3.60
C PRO A 38 13.94 -7.58 -5.03
N LEU A 39 13.09 -8.04 -5.96
CA LEU A 39 13.44 -8.29 -7.35
C LEU A 39 13.79 -6.98 -8.07
N GLY A 40 13.03 -5.92 -7.82
CA GLY A 40 13.30 -4.57 -8.32
C GLY A 40 14.68 -4.06 -7.87
N GLY A 41 14.98 -4.16 -6.58
CA GLY A 41 16.28 -3.76 -6.04
C GLY A 41 17.45 -4.58 -6.60
N LEU A 42 17.30 -5.91 -6.71
CA LEU A 42 18.32 -6.79 -7.31
C LEU A 42 18.51 -6.52 -8.81
N GLY A 43 17.42 -6.31 -9.53
CA GLY A 43 17.43 -5.97 -10.95
C GLY A 43 18.13 -4.65 -11.22
N ALA A 44 17.84 -3.62 -10.42
CA ALA A 44 18.40 -2.28 -10.61
C ALA A 44 19.93 -2.28 -10.47
N ARG A 45 20.49 -3.19 -9.66
CA ARG A 45 21.95 -3.37 -9.55
C ARG A 45 22.60 -4.02 -10.77
N LYS A 46 21.88 -4.86 -11.50
CA LYS A 46 22.42 -5.63 -12.63
C LYS A 46 22.29 -4.88 -13.95
N ILE A 47 21.15 -4.24 -14.17
CA ILE A 47 20.80 -3.62 -15.45
C ILE A 47 20.53 -2.11 -15.34
N GLY A 48 20.77 -1.51 -14.18
CA GLY A 48 20.50 -0.09 -13.90
C GLY A 48 19.07 0.18 -13.47
N PHE A 49 18.82 1.37 -12.93
CA PHE A 49 17.50 1.73 -12.39
C PHE A 49 16.46 1.98 -13.49
N ARG A 50 16.84 2.55 -14.63
CA ARG A 50 15.90 2.98 -15.68
C ARG A 50 15.08 1.82 -16.27
N PRO A 51 15.68 0.68 -16.68
CA PRO A 51 14.89 -0.43 -17.20
C PRO A 51 13.90 -0.99 -16.17
N ILE A 52 14.29 -1.05 -14.90
CA ILE A 52 13.42 -1.53 -13.82
C ILE A 52 12.24 -0.58 -13.58
N VAL A 53 12.48 0.73 -13.56
CA VAL A 53 11.41 1.72 -13.43
C VAL A 53 10.48 1.67 -14.65
N ALA A 54 11.01 1.50 -15.87
CA ALA A 54 10.18 1.37 -17.06
C ALA A 54 9.28 0.12 -17.01
N ILE A 55 9.82 -1.04 -16.62
CA ILE A 55 9.04 -2.27 -16.42
C ILE A 55 8.00 -2.06 -15.32
N SER A 56 8.37 -1.42 -14.21
CA SER A 56 7.46 -1.08 -13.12
C SER A 56 6.26 -0.27 -13.61
N CYS A 57 6.48 0.81 -14.37
CA CYS A 57 5.39 1.64 -14.92
C CYS A 57 4.46 0.85 -15.86
N ILE A 58 5.01 -0.06 -16.67
CA ILE A 58 4.21 -0.91 -17.58
C ILE A 58 3.36 -1.90 -16.78
N VAL A 59 3.95 -2.58 -15.79
CA VAL A 59 3.29 -3.62 -15.00
C VAL A 59 2.29 -3.04 -14.00
N ASP A 60 2.55 -1.84 -13.47
CA ASP A 60 1.65 -1.11 -12.55
C ASP A 60 0.36 -0.61 -13.24
N SER A 61 0.29 -0.73 -14.56
CA SER A 61 -0.85 -0.28 -15.36
C SER A 61 -2.13 -1.07 -15.07
N ILE A 62 -3.17 -0.33 -14.65
CA ILE A 62 -4.52 -0.88 -14.44
C ILE A 62 -5.37 -0.94 -15.73
N LEU A 63 -4.79 -0.61 -16.89
CA LEU A 63 -5.52 -0.55 -18.17
C LEU A 63 -6.15 -1.91 -18.53
N ILE A 64 -5.45 -3.00 -18.24
CA ILE A 64 -5.90 -4.37 -18.54
C ILE A 64 -7.16 -4.74 -17.74
N THR A 65 -7.43 -4.07 -16.62
CA THR A 65 -8.63 -4.31 -15.80
C THR A 65 -9.93 -4.05 -16.57
N ASN A 66 -9.94 -3.18 -17.60
CA ASN A 66 -11.09 -2.97 -18.47
C ASN A 66 -11.57 -4.26 -19.18
N VAL A 67 -10.62 -5.11 -19.56
CA VAL A 67 -10.91 -6.39 -20.21
C VAL A 67 -11.22 -7.44 -19.15
N ALA A 68 -10.39 -7.51 -18.10
CA ALA A 68 -10.52 -8.47 -17.02
C ALA A 68 -11.91 -8.46 -16.35
N ILE A 69 -12.44 -7.26 -16.08
CA ILE A 69 -13.73 -7.09 -15.40
C ILE A 69 -14.91 -7.70 -16.16
N LYS A 70 -14.80 -7.87 -17.48
CA LYS A 70 -15.84 -8.47 -18.34
C LYS A 70 -15.87 -10.00 -18.26
N HIS A 71 -14.85 -10.64 -17.70
CA HIS A 71 -14.75 -12.10 -17.64
C HIS A 71 -15.18 -12.68 -16.29
N ASN A 72 -14.52 -12.31 -15.20
CA ASN A 72 -14.88 -12.70 -13.83
C ASN A 72 -14.13 -11.85 -12.80
N PHE A 73 -14.55 -11.92 -11.53
CA PHE A 73 -13.92 -11.14 -10.45
C PHE A 73 -12.47 -11.58 -10.15
N ALA A 74 -12.13 -12.85 -10.40
CA ALA A 74 -10.78 -13.36 -10.16
C ALA A 74 -9.73 -12.68 -11.06
N TRP A 75 -10.07 -12.40 -12.33
CA TRP A 75 -9.22 -11.61 -13.21
C TRP A 75 -9.07 -10.15 -12.77
N VAL A 76 -10.08 -9.58 -12.12
CA VAL A 76 -9.97 -8.24 -11.49
C VAL A 76 -8.98 -8.29 -10.33
N LEU A 77 -9.05 -9.32 -9.48
CA LEU A 77 -8.07 -9.52 -8.39
C LEU A 77 -6.64 -9.64 -8.90
N ILE A 78 -6.44 -10.34 -10.03
CA ILE A 78 -5.11 -10.49 -10.66
C ILE A 78 -4.64 -9.17 -11.27
N THR A 79 -5.47 -8.49 -12.06
CA THR A 79 -5.03 -7.31 -12.83
C THR A 79 -4.98 -6.03 -11.99
N TYR A 80 -5.99 -5.79 -11.15
CA TYR A 80 -6.09 -4.59 -10.34
C TYR A 80 -5.41 -4.74 -8.97
N GLY A 81 -5.33 -5.96 -8.44
CA GLY A 81 -4.64 -6.25 -7.18
C GLY A 81 -3.20 -6.67 -7.42
N LEU A 82 -2.99 -7.92 -7.87
CA LEU A 82 -1.67 -8.54 -7.92
C LEU A 82 -0.70 -7.85 -8.89
N LEU A 83 -1.10 -7.63 -10.15
CA LEU A 83 -0.22 -7.02 -11.18
C LEU A 83 0.13 -5.58 -10.84
N GLN A 84 -0.84 -4.77 -10.41
CA GLN A 84 -0.58 -3.44 -9.86
C GLN A 84 0.46 -3.52 -8.73
N GLY A 85 0.24 -4.42 -7.75
CA GLY A 85 1.18 -4.64 -6.66
C GLY A 85 2.59 -5.00 -7.13
N LEU A 86 2.71 -5.92 -8.10
CA LEU A 86 3.98 -6.32 -8.68
C LEU A 86 4.69 -5.14 -9.38
N GLY A 87 3.94 -4.35 -10.14
CA GLY A 87 4.46 -3.16 -10.81
C GLY A 87 4.97 -2.13 -9.83
N LEU A 88 4.15 -1.76 -8.84
CA LEU A 88 4.52 -0.85 -7.77
C LEU A 88 5.79 -1.34 -7.05
N GLY A 89 5.83 -2.61 -6.64
CA GLY A 89 6.96 -3.14 -5.88
C GLY A 89 8.29 -3.11 -6.66
N LEU A 90 8.29 -3.45 -7.95
CA LEU A 90 9.50 -3.41 -8.79
C LEU A 90 10.18 -2.02 -8.77
N GLY A 91 9.39 -0.95 -8.84
CA GLY A 91 9.92 0.42 -8.89
C GLY A 91 10.08 1.07 -7.52
N TYR A 92 9.29 0.67 -6.51
CA TYR A 92 9.14 1.40 -5.25
C TYR A 92 10.48 1.63 -4.53
N SER A 93 11.18 0.55 -4.15
CA SER A 93 12.44 0.67 -3.40
C SER A 93 13.57 1.30 -4.23
N VAL A 94 13.55 1.10 -5.55
CA VAL A 94 14.51 1.65 -6.49
C VAL A 94 14.38 3.17 -6.56
N VAL A 95 13.17 3.70 -6.77
CA VAL A 95 12.90 5.14 -6.82
C VAL A 95 13.24 5.80 -5.48
N LEU A 96 12.91 5.17 -4.35
CA LEU A 96 13.25 5.71 -3.03
C LEU A 96 14.76 5.80 -2.80
N SER A 97 15.48 4.71 -3.07
CA SER A 97 16.94 4.66 -2.93
C SER A 97 17.61 5.70 -3.84
N HIS A 98 17.10 5.84 -5.07
CA HIS A 98 17.60 6.81 -6.04
C HIS A 98 17.38 8.25 -5.56
N THR A 99 16.17 8.59 -5.11
CA THR A 99 15.85 9.94 -4.66
C THR A 99 16.64 10.31 -3.40
N ALA A 100 16.74 9.40 -2.43
CA ALA A 100 17.56 9.59 -1.23
C ALA A 100 19.04 9.78 -1.56
N SER A 101 19.55 9.14 -2.62
CA SER A 101 20.95 9.30 -3.03
C SER A 101 21.29 10.74 -3.43
N TRP A 102 20.34 11.53 -3.96
CA TRP A 102 20.57 12.93 -4.33
C TRP A 102 20.74 13.86 -3.14
N PHE A 103 20.19 13.51 -1.97
CA PHE A 103 20.17 14.36 -0.78
C PHE A 103 20.69 13.62 0.46
N PRO A 104 22.02 13.40 0.57
CA PRO A 104 22.59 12.58 1.64
C PRO A 104 22.32 13.09 3.06
N SER A 105 22.14 14.40 3.25
CA SER A 105 21.88 15.02 4.56
C SER A 105 20.40 15.04 4.96
N LYS A 106 19.48 14.79 4.02
CA LYS A 106 18.02 14.87 4.23
C LYS A 106 17.29 13.70 3.55
N ARG A 107 17.85 12.50 3.70
CA ARG A 107 17.41 11.30 2.97
C ARG A 107 15.96 10.97 3.30
N ALA A 108 15.58 11.00 4.58
CA ALA A 108 14.26 10.59 5.03
C ALA A 108 13.18 11.63 4.68
N LEU A 109 13.47 12.92 4.77
CA LEU A 109 12.56 13.99 4.34
C LEU A 109 12.27 13.89 2.85
N VAL A 110 13.29 13.68 2.03
CA VAL A 110 13.12 13.58 0.57
C VAL A 110 12.34 12.32 0.20
N VAL A 111 12.63 11.17 0.82
CA VAL A 111 11.80 9.97 0.70
C VAL A 111 10.36 10.24 1.12
N GLY A 112 10.16 10.96 2.23
CA GLY A 112 8.84 11.39 2.70
C GLY A 112 8.09 12.26 1.69
N LEU A 113 8.76 13.22 1.06
CA LEU A 113 8.20 14.07 0.00
C LEU A 113 7.83 13.26 -1.25
N THR A 114 8.70 12.35 -1.71
CA THR A 114 8.40 11.45 -2.82
C THR A 114 7.16 10.61 -2.51
N LEU A 115 7.07 10.07 -1.29
CA LEU A 115 5.95 9.25 -0.87
C LEU A 115 4.68 10.07 -0.58
N ALA A 116 4.76 11.36 -0.29
CA ALA A 116 3.60 12.22 -0.12
C ALA A 116 2.72 12.24 -1.38
N GLY A 117 3.33 12.14 -2.57
CA GLY A 117 2.61 11.96 -3.83
C GLY A 117 1.72 10.71 -3.85
N PHE A 118 2.17 9.61 -3.25
CA PHE A 118 1.38 8.39 -3.07
C PHE A 118 0.15 8.64 -2.19
N GLY A 119 0.32 9.38 -1.07
CA GLY A 119 -0.79 9.75 -0.19
C GLY A 119 -1.83 10.66 -0.87
N MET A 120 -1.37 11.60 -1.69
CA MET A 120 -2.23 12.53 -2.44
C MET A 120 -2.96 11.89 -3.63
N GLY A 121 -2.58 10.70 -4.08
CA GLY A 121 -3.20 10.06 -5.25
C GLY A 121 -4.72 9.92 -5.11
N SER A 122 -5.21 9.54 -3.92
CA SER A 122 -6.65 9.42 -3.67
C SER A 122 -7.41 10.75 -3.73
N LEU A 123 -6.77 11.89 -3.39
CA LEU A 123 -7.37 13.23 -3.55
C LEU A 123 -7.71 13.55 -5.00
N VAL A 124 -6.92 13.03 -5.94
CA VAL A 124 -7.08 13.28 -7.37
C VAL A 124 -7.99 12.23 -8.00
N PHE A 125 -7.69 10.95 -7.78
CA PHE A 125 -8.38 9.87 -8.49
C PHE A 125 -9.79 9.58 -7.95
N THR A 126 -10.06 9.77 -6.65
CA THR A 126 -11.40 9.47 -6.11
C THR A 126 -12.49 10.39 -6.67
N PRO A 127 -12.32 11.73 -6.73
CA PRO A 127 -13.29 12.61 -7.38
C PRO A 127 -13.46 12.31 -8.87
N ILE A 128 -12.36 12.08 -9.60
CA ILE A 128 -12.41 11.73 -11.04
C ILE A 128 -13.23 10.46 -11.26
N GLN A 129 -12.96 9.40 -10.49
CA GLN A 129 -13.70 8.14 -10.58
C GLN A 129 -15.19 8.33 -10.32
N THR A 130 -15.54 9.12 -9.31
CA THR A 130 -16.94 9.33 -8.90
C THR A 130 -17.68 10.19 -9.91
N ALA A 131 -17.08 11.31 -10.35
CA ALA A 131 -17.67 12.17 -11.38
C ALA A 131 -17.83 11.45 -12.72
N PHE A 132 -16.92 10.55 -13.07
CA PHE A 132 -17.02 9.78 -14.31
C PHE A 132 -18.05 8.65 -14.23
N ILE A 133 -17.99 7.82 -13.18
CA ILE A 133 -18.87 6.64 -13.06
C ILE A 133 -20.27 7.04 -12.63
N ASN A 134 -20.37 7.88 -11.59
CA ASN A 134 -21.62 8.22 -10.93
C ASN A 134 -21.86 9.75 -10.84
N PRO A 135 -21.96 10.47 -11.97
CA PRO A 135 -22.17 11.91 -12.00
C PRO A 135 -23.50 12.34 -11.37
N ASN A 136 -24.53 11.49 -11.46
CA ASN A 136 -25.87 11.78 -10.96
C ASN A 136 -26.06 11.36 -9.49
N ASN A 137 -25.02 10.82 -8.86
CA ASN A 137 -25.06 10.31 -7.49
C ASN A 137 -26.17 9.26 -7.26
N GLU A 138 -26.29 8.32 -8.20
CA GLU A 138 -27.14 7.14 -8.11
C GLU A 138 -26.87 6.40 -6.80
N LYS A 139 -27.93 5.90 -6.17
CA LYS A 139 -27.84 5.19 -4.89
C LYS A 139 -27.63 3.70 -5.12
N VAL A 140 -26.99 3.07 -4.15
CA VAL A 140 -26.86 1.61 -4.09
C VAL A 140 -28.23 0.99 -3.84
N ASP A 141 -28.51 -0.16 -4.46
CA ASP A 141 -29.73 -0.93 -4.20
C ASP A 141 -29.75 -1.42 -2.74
N SER A 142 -30.84 -1.14 -2.02
CA SER A 142 -30.96 -1.44 -0.58
C SER A 142 -31.00 -2.93 -0.23
N VAL A 143 -31.27 -3.80 -1.21
CA VAL A 143 -31.38 -5.25 -1.00
C VAL A 143 -30.08 -5.92 -1.46
N LYS A 144 -29.64 -5.63 -2.68
CA LYS A 144 -28.45 -6.23 -3.27
C LYS A 144 -27.16 -5.54 -2.84
N MET A 145 -27.20 -4.39 -2.16
CA MET A 145 -26.04 -3.63 -1.70
C MET A 145 -24.98 -3.41 -2.80
N VAL A 146 -25.44 -3.28 -4.05
CA VAL A 146 -24.64 -2.98 -5.23
C VAL A 146 -25.36 -1.94 -6.10
N PHE A 147 -24.63 -1.24 -6.96
CA PHE A 147 -25.24 -0.36 -7.95
C PHE A 147 -25.89 -1.20 -9.06
N THR A 148 -27.14 -0.91 -9.37
CA THR A 148 -27.95 -1.62 -10.39
C THR A 148 -28.26 -0.77 -11.61
N ASP A 149 -27.99 0.55 -11.55
CA ASP A 149 -28.22 1.46 -12.66
C ASP A 149 -27.36 1.08 -13.87
N GLN A 150 -28.02 0.88 -15.01
CA GLN A 150 -27.35 0.35 -16.21
C GLN A 150 -26.35 1.37 -16.78
N SER A 151 -26.69 2.67 -16.76
CA SER A 151 -25.84 3.72 -17.31
C SER A 151 -24.55 3.92 -16.51
N LEU A 152 -24.63 3.78 -15.19
CA LEU A 152 -23.49 3.77 -14.28
C LEU A 152 -22.60 2.56 -14.55
N LEU A 153 -23.20 1.37 -14.63
CA LEU A 153 -22.47 0.11 -14.84
C LEU A 153 -21.72 0.09 -16.18
N ASP A 154 -22.29 0.67 -17.24
CA ASP A 154 -21.62 0.74 -18.55
C ASP A 154 -20.33 1.57 -18.52
N ARG A 155 -20.20 2.52 -17.59
CA ARG A 155 -18.99 3.33 -17.40
C ARG A 155 -17.91 2.65 -16.57
N VAL A 156 -18.25 1.62 -15.79
CA VAL A 156 -17.30 0.99 -14.86
C VAL A 156 -16.08 0.40 -15.57
N PRO A 157 -16.20 -0.37 -16.68
CA PRO A 157 -15.03 -0.88 -17.37
C PRO A 157 -14.15 0.22 -17.96
N LEU A 158 -14.71 1.36 -18.36
CA LEU A 158 -13.97 2.46 -18.96
C LEU A 158 -13.14 3.24 -17.95
N CYS A 159 -13.52 3.24 -16.67
CA CYS A 159 -12.84 4.01 -15.64
C CYS A 159 -11.39 3.55 -15.37
N PRO A 160 -11.05 2.24 -15.32
CA PRO A 160 -9.66 1.78 -15.32
C PRO A 160 -8.85 2.23 -16.54
N LEU A 161 -9.46 2.39 -17.72
CA LEU A 161 -8.76 2.98 -18.88
C LEU A 161 -8.43 4.45 -18.65
N LEU A 162 -9.41 5.23 -18.17
CA LEU A 162 -9.22 6.65 -17.87
C LEU A 162 -8.15 6.85 -16.79
N CYS A 163 -8.31 6.20 -15.64
CA CYS A 163 -7.38 6.32 -14.52
C CYS A 163 -5.99 5.76 -14.88
N GLY A 164 -5.94 4.60 -15.55
CA GLY A 164 -4.70 3.99 -16.01
C GLY A 164 -3.98 4.85 -17.04
N GLY A 165 -4.70 5.52 -17.94
CA GLY A 165 -4.13 6.44 -18.93
C GLY A 165 -3.52 7.67 -18.27
N ILE A 166 -4.22 8.28 -17.30
CA ILE A 166 -3.70 9.40 -16.52
C ILE A 166 -2.45 8.98 -15.73
N LEU A 167 -2.51 7.83 -15.03
CA LEU A 167 -1.38 7.28 -14.28
C LEU A 167 -0.18 7.02 -15.19
N LEU A 168 -0.39 6.37 -16.35
CA LEU A 168 0.66 6.10 -17.31
C LEU A 168 1.28 7.40 -17.86
N GLY A 169 0.46 8.42 -18.14
CA GLY A 169 0.96 9.74 -18.54
C GLY A 169 1.85 10.38 -17.48
N LEU A 170 1.42 10.38 -16.22
CA LEU A 170 2.20 10.88 -15.09
C LEU A 170 3.49 10.07 -14.89
N GLN A 171 3.43 8.75 -15.07
CA GLN A 171 4.58 7.85 -14.98
C GLN A 171 5.59 8.10 -16.10
N ILE A 172 5.15 8.33 -17.35
CA ILE A 172 6.03 8.67 -18.48
C ILE A 172 6.73 10.00 -18.23
N ILE A 173 6.00 11.02 -17.76
CA ILE A 173 6.57 12.33 -17.40
C ILE A 173 7.60 12.14 -16.27
N GLY A 174 7.23 11.44 -15.20
CA GLY A 174 8.13 11.15 -14.08
C GLY A 174 9.39 10.41 -14.53
N PHE A 175 9.25 9.36 -15.33
CA PHE A 175 10.36 8.59 -15.89
C PHE A 175 11.30 9.44 -16.74
N GLY A 176 10.76 10.35 -17.57
CA GLY A 176 11.55 11.27 -18.39
C GLY A 176 12.33 12.30 -17.56
N LEU A 177 11.77 12.72 -16.42
CA LEU A 177 12.39 13.68 -15.50
C LEU A 177 13.44 13.03 -14.58
N MET A 178 13.34 11.72 -14.32
CA MET A 178 14.31 11.01 -13.50
C MET A 178 15.71 10.99 -14.15
N ARG A 179 16.70 11.47 -13.39
CA ARG A 179 18.11 11.48 -13.79
C ARG A 179 18.95 10.71 -12.78
N GLU A 180 19.97 10.04 -13.29
CA GLU A 180 20.99 9.44 -12.44
C GLU A 180 21.77 10.52 -11.71
N ARG A 181 22.04 10.32 -10.43
CA ARG A 181 22.98 11.19 -9.72
C ARG A 181 24.35 10.97 -10.38
N PRO A 182 25.02 12.01 -10.91
CA PRO A 182 26.37 11.84 -11.39
C PRO A 182 27.22 11.33 -10.24
N GLU A 183 27.84 10.15 -10.41
CA GLU A 183 28.86 9.69 -9.49
C GLU A 183 29.92 10.79 -9.44
N LYS A 184 30.09 11.42 -8.27
CA LYS A 184 31.22 12.32 -8.10
C LYS A 184 32.46 11.49 -8.38
N VAL A 185 33.30 11.95 -9.30
CA VAL A 185 34.66 11.46 -9.48
C VAL A 185 35.39 11.71 -8.16
N THR A 186 35.33 10.75 -7.24
CA THR A 186 36.39 10.57 -6.23
C THR A 186 37.62 10.21 -7.04
N HIS A 187 38.43 11.23 -7.37
CA HIS A 187 39.90 11.23 -7.38
C HIS A 187 40.53 12.45 -8.08
N GLU A 188 39.80 13.31 -8.81
CA GLU A 188 40.45 14.37 -9.62
C GLU A 188 40.19 15.83 -9.19
N GLU A 189 39.06 16.16 -8.54
CA GLU A 189 38.75 17.57 -8.19
C GLU A 189 39.44 18.08 -6.90
N VAL A 190 40.21 17.24 -6.20
CA VAL A 190 40.98 17.64 -5.00
C VAL A 190 42.41 18.10 -5.35
N ASN A 191 42.84 17.95 -6.59
CA ASN A 191 44.19 18.34 -7.02
C ASN A 191 44.32 19.77 -7.53
N GLU A 192 43.23 20.54 -7.72
CA GLU A 192 43.34 21.88 -8.31
C GLU A 192 43.15 23.06 -7.35
N LYS A 193 42.72 22.88 -6.10
CA LYS A 193 42.76 23.96 -5.11
C LYS A 193 43.05 23.42 -3.72
N TYR A 194 43.98 24.07 -3.03
CA TYR A 194 44.45 23.85 -1.65
C TYR A 194 45.70 22.96 -1.51
N ASP A 195 46.82 23.67 -1.43
CA ASP A 195 48.15 23.26 -0.98
C ASP A 195 48.15 23.16 0.57
N GLU A 196 47.31 22.29 1.12
CA GLU A 196 47.26 21.97 2.56
C GLU A 196 47.83 20.56 2.80
N GLY A 197 48.67 20.43 3.83
CA GLY A 197 49.55 19.30 4.10
C GLY A 197 48.87 17.92 4.11
N GLU A 198 49.62 16.91 3.65
CA GLU A 198 49.14 15.55 3.37
C GLU A 198 48.54 14.81 4.59
N GLU A 199 48.96 15.15 5.81
CA GLU A 199 48.49 14.48 7.04
C GLU A 199 47.07 14.88 7.44
N GLU A 200 46.70 16.17 7.32
CA GLU A 200 45.34 16.64 7.67
C GLU A 200 44.31 16.24 6.59
N LYS A 201 44.79 16.08 5.35
CA LYS A 201 44.03 15.53 4.22
C LYS A 201 43.71 14.06 4.44
N GLN A 202 44.68 13.25 4.89
CA GLN A 202 44.46 11.84 5.21
C GLN A 202 43.53 11.64 6.40
N ASP A 203 43.64 12.46 7.46
CA ASP A 203 42.76 12.34 8.61
C ASP A 203 41.35 12.83 8.31
N LYS A 204 41.14 13.92 7.56
CA LYS A 204 39.78 14.33 7.12
C LYS A 204 39.19 13.39 6.06
N LEU A 205 40.01 12.75 5.21
CA LEU A 205 39.56 11.73 4.27
C LEU A 205 39.19 10.43 5.01
N LYS A 206 39.97 10.01 6.02
CA LYS A 206 39.63 8.92 6.95
C LYS A 206 38.42 9.27 7.83
N LEU A 207 38.24 10.55 8.20
CA LEU A 207 37.09 11.07 8.94
C LEU A 207 35.82 11.14 8.06
N ALA A 208 35.96 11.41 6.77
CA ALA A 208 34.88 11.38 5.77
C ALA A 208 34.58 9.94 5.28
N GLU A 209 35.58 9.06 5.33
CA GLU A 209 35.46 7.61 5.27
C GLU A 209 34.97 7.00 6.59
N ILE A 210 34.61 7.79 7.62
CA ILE A 210 33.90 7.29 8.80
C ILE A 210 32.58 6.67 8.33
N GLN A 211 32.68 5.36 8.14
CA GLN A 211 31.62 4.36 8.03
C GLN A 211 30.43 4.81 7.19
N GLU A 212 30.61 4.93 5.87
CA GLU A 212 29.50 4.53 5.01
C GLU A 212 29.31 3.01 5.17
N ILE A 213 28.56 2.62 6.21
CA ILE A 213 28.04 1.26 6.34
C ILE A 213 27.30 0.99 5.04
N ASN A 214 27.76 0.03 4.24
CA ASN A 214 27.17 -0.36 2.96
C ASN A 214 27.14 -1.89 2.89
N MET A 215 26.33 -2.50 3.75
CA MET A 215 26.23 -3.96 3.86
C MET A 215 25.54 -4.58 2.66
N ALA A 216 26.19 -5.58 2.07
CA ALA A 216 25.58 -6.37 1.02
C ALA A 216 24.36 -7.13 1.58
N PRO A 217 23.35 -7.47 0.74
CA PRO A 217 22.17 -8.20 1.22
C PRO A 217 22.47 -9.50 1.96
N LYS A 218 23.52 -10.22 1.55
CA LYS A 218 23.95 -11.45 2.24
C LYS A 218 24.48 -11.19 3.65
N GLU A 219 25.15 -10.06 3.85
CA GLU A 219 25.65 -9.64 5.16
C GLU A 219 24.52 -9.09 6.02
N ALA A 220 23.60 -8.30 5.45
CA ALA A 220 22.44 -7.80 6.17
C ALA A 220 21.59 -8.94 6.76
N LEU A 221 21.49 -10.08 6.06
CA LEU A 221 20.79 -11.28 6.53
C LEU A 221 21.43 -11.96 7.76
N THR A 222 22.66 -11.63 8.13
CA THR A 222 23.28 -12.16 9.36
C THR A 222 23.04 -11.25 10.56
N CYS A 223 22.50 -10.04 10.36
CA CYS A 223 22.27 -9.06 11.41
C CYS A 223 20.93 -9.29 12.13
N VAL A 224 20.94 -9.19 13.46
CA VAL A 224 19.70 -9.27 14.28
C VAL A 224 18.75 -8.11 13.93
N ASP A 225 19.29 -6.90 13.70
CA ASP A 225 18.51 -5.72 13.33
C ASP A 225 17.66 -5.93 12.07
N PHE A 226 18.14 -6.77 11.13
CA PHE A 226 17.41 -7.13 9.92
C PHE A 226 16.13 -7.90 10.25
N TYR A 227 16.24 -8.93 11.10
CA TYR A 227 15.10 -9.73 11.52
C TYR A 227 14.13 -8.95 12.40
N LEU A 228 14.63 -8.02 13.22
CA LEU A 228 13.78 -7.09 13.98
C LEU A 228 12.97 -6.20 13.03
N CYS A 229 13.59 -5.65 11.98
CA CYS A 229 12.88 -4.87 10.98
C CYS A 229 11.83 -5.71 10.23
N CYS A 230 12.17 -6.95 9.85
CA CYS A 230 11.23 -7.89 9.23
C CYS A 230 10.04 -8.21 10.15
N LEU A 231 10.29 -8.44 11.44
CA LEU A 231 9.25 -8.70 12.42
C LEU A 231 8.30 -7.51 12.56
N ILE A 232 8.85 -6.29 12.64
CA ILE A 232 8.07 -5.05 12.67
C ILE A 232 7.18 -4.97 11.42
N MET A 233 7.74 -5.14 10.22
CA MET A 233 6.96 -5.11 8.97
C MET A 233 5.88 -6.19 8.92
N CYS A 234 6.20 -7.40 9.35
CA CYS A 234 5.24 -8.51 9.42
C CYS A 234 4.05 -8.18 10.33
N LEU A 235 4.31 -7.69 11.55
CA LEU A 235 3.26 -7.35 12.51
C LEU A 235 2.40 -6.17 12.04
N ILE A 236 2.99 -5.21 11.34
CA ILE A 236 2.29 -4.05 10.80
C ILE A 236 1.33 -4.44 9.65
N ALA A 237 1.55 -5.56 8.96
CA ALA A 237 0.71 -5.98 7.84
C ALA A 237 -0.78 -6.09 8.19
N VAL A 238 -1.11 -6.55 9.40
CA VAL A 238 -2.50 -6.70 9.86
C VAL A 238 -3.21 -5.35 10.02
N PRO A 239 -2.74 -4.42 10.89
CA PRO A 239 -3.41 -3.14 11.07
C PRO A 239 -3.46 -2.31 9.79
N VAL A 240 -2.44 -2.37 8.92
CA VAL A 240 -2.49 -1.69 7.60
C VAL A 240 -3.65 -2.20 6.76
N THR A 241 -3.80 -3.52 6.65
CA THR A 241 -4.82 -4.15 5.80
C THR A 241 -6.22 -3.89 6.34
N ILE A 242 -6.40 -4.05 7.66
CA ILE A 242 -7.67 -3.79 8.35
C ILE A 242 -8.08 -2.33 8.17
N ILE A 243 -7.21 -1.37 8.53
CA ILE A 243 -7.55 0.04 8.40
C ILE A 243 -7.82 0.42 6.96
N SER A 244 -6.98 0.02 6.00
CA SER A 244 -7.15 0.42 4.60
C SER A 244 -8.49 -0.05 4.00
N SER A 245 -9.04 -1.16 4.53
CA SER A 245 -10.26 -1.78 4.01
C SER A 245 -11.50 -1.51 4.86
N ALA A 246 -11.38 -1.35 6.19
CA ALA A 246 -12.51 -1.44 7.13
C ALA A 246 -12.87 -0.13 7.85
N TYR A 247 -12.03 0.92 7.84
CA TYR A 247 -12.32 2.13 8.63
C TYR A 247 -13.63 2.82 8.20
N LYS A 248 -13.90 2.91 6.90
CA LYS A 248 -15.16 3.46 6.38
C LYS A 248 -16.35 2.56 6.71
N LEU A 249 -16.18 1.23 6.65
CA LEU A 249 -17.21 0.25 7.02
C LEU A 249 -17.62 0.41 8.49
N PHE A 250 -16.65 0.57 9.39
CA PHE A 250 -16.93 0.87 10.79
C PHE A 250 -17.68 2.19 10.96
N GLY A 251 -17.27 3.24 10.23
CA GLY A 251 -17.99 4.52 10.26
C GLY A 251 -19.45 4.41 9.82
N GLN A 252 -19.75 3.57 8.83
CA GLN A 252 -21.11 3.35 8.31
C GLN A 252 -22.05 2.63 9.28
N GLU A 253 -21.51 1.94 10.28
CA GLU A 253 -22.33 1.23 11.29
C GLU A 253 -22.99 2.20 12.29
N TYR A 254 -22.34 3.34 12.54
CA TYR A 254 -22.78 4.30 13.57
C TYR A 254 -23.06 5.71 13.01
N ILE A 255 -22.53 6.05 11.83
CA ILE A 255 -22.68 7.37 11.20
C ILE A 255 -23.37 7.20 9.85
N PHE A 256 -24.68 7.48 9.80
CA PHE A 256 -25.51 7.37 8.60
C PHE A 256 -25.38 8.58 7.66
N ASP A 257 -24.17 9.09 7.48
CA ASP A 257 -23.84 10.26 6.66
C ASP A 257 -22.65 9.94 5.76
N ASP A 258 -22.93 9.38 4.58
CA ASP A 258 -21.87 8.94 3.65
C ASP A 258 -21.07 10.10 3.06
N GLN A 259 -21.66 11.29 2.92
CA GLN A 259 -20.94 12.49 2.49
C GLN A 259 -19.89 12.88 3.53
N PHE A 260 -20.27 12.86 4.81
CA PHE A 260 -19.32 13.06 5.90
C PHE A 260 -18.23 11.99 5.89
N LEU A 261 -18.58 10.71 5.81
CA LEU A 261 -17.59 9.61 5.81
C LEU A 261 -16.63 9.67 4.62
N SER A 262 -17.14 10.03 3.44
CA SER A 262 -16.33 10.24 2.25
C SER A 262 -15.45 11.48 2.38
N GLY A 263 -15.96 12.58 2.96
CA GLY A 263 -15.17 13.76 3.29
C GLY A 263 -14.03 13.46 4.26
N VAL A 264 -14.28 12.66 5.30
CA VAL A 264 -13.25 12.17 6.23
C VAL A 264 -12.21 11.29 5.50
N ALA A 265 -12.65 10.40 4.61
CA ALA A 265 -11.73 9.59 3.79
C ALA A 265 -10.84 10.44 2.87
N THR A 266 -11.40 11.49 2.25
CA THR A 266 -10.62 12.43 1.44
C THR A 266 -9.66 13.23 2.32
N ALA A 267 -10.12 13.79 3.43
CA ALA A 267 -9.24 14.53 4.34
C ALA A 267 -8.13 13.66 4.95
N SER A 268 -8.39 12.38 5.26
CA SER A 268 -7.39 11.48 5.82
C SER A 268 -6.21 11.23 4.89
N SER A 269 -6.42 11.30 3.57
CA SER A 269 -5.34 11.21 2.59
C SER A 269 -4.40 12.42 2.62
N VAL A 270 -4.90 13.62 2.98
CA VAL A 270 -4.07 14.80 3.27
C VAL A 270 -3.19 14.52 4.50
N PHE A 271 -3.77 13.99 5.58
CA PHE A 271 -3.01 13.60 6.78
C PHE A 271 -1.99 12.50 6.48
N ASN A 272 -2.30 11.55 5.59
CA ASN A 272 -1.34 10.56 5.12
C ASN A 272 -0.17 11.22 4.37
N ALA A 273 -0.43 12.17 3.48
CA ALA A 273 0.61 12.89 2.75
C ALA A 273 1.47 13.76 3.69
N LEU A 274 0.84 14.55 4.56
CA LEU A 274 1.52 15.40 5.54
C LEU A 274 2.34 14.58 6.53
N GLY A 275 1.81 13.44 6.98
CA GLY A 275 2.54 12.54 7.87
C GLY A 275 3.83 12.02 7.25
N ARG A 276 3.85 11.71 5.94
CA ARG A 276 5.08 11.26 5.26
C ARG A 276 6.17 12.33 5.30
N VAL A 277 5.79 13.59 5.08
CA VAL A 277 6.72 14.73 5.15
C VAL A 277 7.18 14.96 6.59
N ALA A 278 6.25 14.98 7.55
CA ALA A 278 6.54 15.22 8.96
C ALA A 278 7.46 14.15 9.55
N TRP A 279 7.14 12.87 9.37
CA TRP A 279 7.96 11.77 9.85
C TRP A 279 9.32 11.70 9.15
N GLY A 280 9.39 12.07 7.87
CA GLY A 280 10.66 12.21 7.15
C GLY A 280 11.54 13.30 7.74
N ALA A 281 10.97 14.48 8.03
CA ALA A 281 11.69 15.58 8.68
C ALA A 281 12.18 15.20 10.09
N ILE A 282 11.38 14.46 10.84
CA ILE A 282 11.72 13.97 12.18
C ILE A 282 12.86 12.95 12.09
N ALA A 283 12.79 12.02 11.15
CA ALA A 283 13.78 10.95 10.96
C ALA A 283 15.16 11.45 10.55
N ASP A 284 15.25 12.60 9.86
CA ASP A 284 16.54 13.22 9.54
C ASP A 284 17.19 13.90 10.76
N ARG A 285 16.42 14.25 11.80
CA ARG A 285 16.91 14.95 12.99
C ARG A 285 17.09 14.06 14.22
N ALA A 286 16.27 13.03 14.32
CA ALA A 286 16.27 12.07 15.42
C ALA A 286 16.62 10.68 14.90
N SER A 287 17.22 9.83 15.74
CA SER A 287 17.39 8.41 15.41
C SER A 287 16.03 7.80 15.07
N PHE A 288 15.89 7.10 13.93
CA PHE A 288 14.61 6.54 13.46
C PHE A 288 13.90 5.63 14.50
N LYS A 289 14.66 5.03 15.43
CA LYS A 289 14.16 4.12 16.47
C LYS A 289 13.14 4.79 17.40
N PHE A 290 13.46 5.97 17.92
CA PHE A 290 12.60 6.65 18.90
C PHE A 290 11.28 7.16 18.30
N PRO A 291 11.27 7.87 17.15
CA PRO A 291 10.06 8.20 16.41
C PRO A 291 9.25 6.96 16.03
N LEU A 292 9.89 5.86 15.64
CA LEU A 292 9.19 4.62 15.30
C LEU A 292 8.46 4.04 16.53
N CYS A 293 9.10 3.99 17.70
CA CYS A 293 8.45 3.55 18.93
C CYS A 293 7.25 4.44 19.29
N ILE A 294 7.42 5.76 19.30
CA ILE A 294 6.31 6.70 19.57
C ILE A 294 5.17 6.48 18.59
N LEU A 295 5.50 6.44 17.29
CA LEU A 295 4.53 6.25 16.23
C LEU A 295 3.74 4.96 16.45
N LEU A 296 4.42 3.83 16.67
CA LEU A 296 3.77 2.53 16.86
C LEU A 296 2.93 2.51 18.14
N SER A 297 3.40 3.08 19.25
CA SER A 297 2.64 3.18 20.49
C SER A 297 1.38 4.03 20.33
N VAL A 298 1.48 5.20 19.70
CA VAL A 298 0.33 6.05 19.40
C VAL A 298 -0.62 5.32 18.46
N TRP A 299 -0.12 4.72 17.39
CA TRP A 299 -0.96 4.01 16.43
C TRP A 299 -1.71 2.85 17.08
N THR A 300 -1.05 2.03 17.90
CA THR A 300 -1.70 0.95 18.66
C THR A 300 -2.76 1.48 19.62
N ALA A 301 -2.51 2.56 20.36
CA ALA A 301 -3.51 3.15 21.26
C ALA A 301 -4.76 3.60 20.51
N PHE A 302 -4.59 4.26 19.36
CA PHE A 302 -5.71 4.69 18.53
C PHE A 302 -6.44 3.51 17.89
N LEU A 303 -5.74 2.45 17.48
CA LEU A 303 -6.36 1.25 16.93
C LEU A 303 -7.15 0.46 17.97
N ILE A 304 -6.67 0.37 19.22
CA ILE A 304 -7.39 -0.29 20.31
C ILE A 304 -8.64 0.51 20.69
N THR A 305 -8.54 1.83 20.73
CA THR A 305 -9.67 2.71 21.11
C THR A 305 -10.67 2.95 19.98
N PHE A 306 -10.28 2.75 18.71
CA PHE A 306 -11.13 3.01 17.55
C PHE A 306 -12.47 2.24 17.58
N PRO A 307 -12.51 0.92 17.85
CA PRO A 307 -13.77 0.18 17.99
C PRO A 307 -14.62 0.62 19.18
N HIS A 308 -14.10 1.38 20.13
CA HIS A 308 -14.84 1.86 21.31
C HIS A 308 -15.49 3.23 21.10
N LEU A 309 -15.31 3.85 19.92
CA LEU A 309 -15.90 5.15 19.61
C LEU A 309 -17.43 5.16 19.66
N TYR A 310 -18.10 4.02 19.47
CA TYR A 310 -19.56 3.93 19.57
C TYR A 310 -20.11 4.26 20.96
N HIS A 311 -19.27 4.21 22.01
CA HIS A 311 -19.67 4.65 23.34
C HIS A 311 -19.76 6.17 23.47
N ALA A 312 -19.21 6.92 22.51
CA ALA A 312 -19.38 8.35 22.46
C ALA A 312 -20.82 8.70 22.04
N GLY A 313 -21.43 9.69 22.69
CA GLY A 313 -22.75 10.18 22.32
C GLY A 313 -22.81 10.66 20.86
N GLU A 314 -24.01 10.65 20.27
CA GLU A 314 -24.22 10.95 18.85
C GLU A 314 -23.61 12.29 18.40
N GLU A 315 -23.65 13.32 19.26
CA GLU A 315 -23.08 14.64 18.96
C GLU A 315 -21.56 14.63 18.84
N ALA A 316 -20.86 13.82 19.65
CA ALA A 316 -19.40 13.76 19.67
C ALA A 316 -18.82 12.72 18.69
N LEU A 317 -19.62 11.70 18.33
CA LEU A 317 -19.18 10.57 17.52
C LEU A 317 -18.58 10.99 16.18
N LYS A 318 -19.24 11.91 15.44
CA LYS A 318 -18.74 12.38 14.15
C LYS A 318 -17.35 13.01 14.27
N GLY A 319 -17.18 13.94 15.22
CA GLY A 319 -15.91 14.61 15.47
C GLY A 319 -14.80 13.64 15.87
N LEU A 320 -15.08 12.77 16.85
CA LEU A 320 -14.12 11.78 17.33
C LEU A 320 -13.72 10.78 16.24
N TYR A 321 -14.68 10.28 15.46
CA TYR A 321 -14.40 9.41 14.32
C TYR A 321 -13.44 10.08 13.33
N ALA A 322 -13.70 11.33 12.93
CA ALA A 322 -12.83 12.05 12.01
C ALA A 322 -11.41 12.21 12.60
N THR A 323 -11.30 12.65 13.86
CA THR A 323 -10.00 12.82 14.54
C THR A 323 -9.23 11.50 14.62
N TRP A 324 -9.87 10.39 14.99
CA TRP A 324 -9.23 9.08 15.05
C TRP A 324 -8.72 8.65 13.68
N VAL A 325 -9.55 8.76 12.65
CA VAL A 325 -9.16 8.38 11.29
C VAL A 325 -7.96 9.22 10.83
N PHE A 326 -7.95 10.53 11.07
CA PHE A 326 -6.82 11.39 10.69
C PHE A 326 -5.52 10.99 11.39
N ILE A 327 -5.55 10.73 12.69
CA ILE A 327 -4.38 10.31 13.46
C ILE A 327 -3.90 8.93 13.01
N ILE A 328 -4.82 7.99 12.79
CA ILE A 328 -4.50 6.65 12.28
C ILE A 328 -3.80 6.73 10.92
N TRP A 329 -4.31 7.54 9.98
CA TRP A 329 -3.71 7.69 8.65
C TRP A 329 -2.38 8.47 8.68
N PHE A 330 -2.23 9.42 9.61
CA PHE A 330 -0.97 10.11 9.87
C PHE A 330 0.11 9.16 10.40
N CYS A 331 -0.22 8.31 11.38
CA CYS A 331 0.70 7.31 11.93
C CYS A 331 1.04 6.22 10.91
N LEU A 332 0.04 5.69 10.20
CA LEU A 332 0.23 4.71 9.12
C LEU A 332 1.31 5.17 8.14
N SER A 333 1.26 6.45 7.79
CA SER A 333 2.16 7.04 6.81
C SER A 333 3.64 7.02 7.25
N GLY A 334 3.91 7.20 8.55
CA GLY A 334 5.26 7.26 9.07
C GLY A 334 5.96 5.92 9.11
N VAL A 335 5.25 4.80 9.21
CA VAL A 335 5.86 3.46 9.04
C VAL A 335 6.59 3.38 7.70
N PHE A 336 5.92 3.80 6.62
CA PHE A 336 6.46 3.72 5.27
C PHE A 336 7.59 4.72 4.97
N VAL A 337 7.89 5.63 5.90
CA VAL A 337 9.02 6.58 5.81
C VAL A 337 10.15 6.18 6.76
N LEU A 338 9.83 5.82 8.00
CA LEU A 338 10.80 5.46 9.03
C LEU A 338 11.45 4.10 8.77
N MET A 339 10.73 3.13 8.22
CA MET A 339 11.30 1.82 7.90
C MET A 339 12.36 1.86 6.77
N PRO A 340 12.12 2.51 5.62
CA PRO A 340 13.18 2.69 4.62
C PRO A 340 14.33 3.56 5.14
N ALA A 341 14.04 4.61 5.91
CA ALA A 341 15.08 5.43 6.53
C ALA A 341 15.95 4.59 7.49
N GLY A 342 15.32 3.79 8.35
CA GLY A 342 16.00 2.87 9.26
C GLY A 342 16.83 1.82 8.54
N ALA A 343 16.31 1.23 7.47
CA ALA A 343 17.07 0.29 6.64
C ALA A 343 18.31 0.96 6.00
N ALA A 344 18.18 2.21 5.54
CA ALA A 344 19.30 2.98 5.02
C ALA A 344 20.34 3.34 6.09
N THR A 345 19.90 3.66 7.31
CA THR A 345 20.79 3.95 8.45
C THR A 345 21.52 2.70 8.96
N LEU A 346 20.85 1.55 8.99
CA LEU A 346 21.41 0.30 9.52
C LEU A 346 22.33 -0.42 8.53
N PHE A 347 21.92 -0.49 7.26
CA PHE A 347 22.59 -1.32 6.25
C PHE A 347 23.26 -0.52 5.14
N GLY A 348 23.06 0.81 5.10
CA GLY A 348 23.65 1.68 4.09
C GLY A 348 22.75 2.07 2.94
N GLN A 349 23.22 3.07 2.19
CA GLN A 349 22.49 3.61 1.04
C GLN A 349 22.73 2.77 -0.23
N LYS A 350 23.92 2.18 -0.40
CA LYS A 350 24.30 1.49 -1.65
C LYS A 350 23.40 0.31 -2.01
N TYR A 351 23.01 -0.48 -1.02
CA TYR A 351 22.14 -1.65 -1.19
C TYR A 351 20.74 -1.45 -0.60
N MET A 352 20.36 -0.19 -0.32
CA MET A 352 19.10 0.17 0.32
C MET A 352 17.89 -0.42 -0.41
N ALA A 353 17.83 -0.27 -1.74
CA ALA A 353 16.71 -0.79 -2.54
C ALA A 353 16.49 -2.31 -2.37
N THR A 354 17.57 -3.09 -2.30
CA THR A 354 17.49 -4.55 -2.10
C THR A 354 17.20 -4.90 -0.65
N ASN A 355 17.95 -4.34 0.30
CA ASN A 355 17.83 -4.67 1.72
C ASN A 355 16.43 -4.31 2.24
N TYR A 356 15.96 -3.11 1.93
CA TYR A 356 14.60 -2.69 2.28
C TYR A 356 13.53 -3.50 1.53
N GLY A 357 13.79 -3.89 0.27
CA GLY A 357 12.91 -4.80 -0.47
C GLY A 357 12.68 -6.12 0.25
N ILE A 358 13.75 -6.76 0.74
CA ILE A 358 13.64 -8.04 1.47
C ILE A 358 12.95 -7.83 2.83
N ILE A 359 13.25 -6.74 3.54
CA ILE A 359 12.54 -6.38 4.78
C ILE A 359 11.04 -6.20 4.53
N PHE A 360 10.67 -5.53 3.46
CA PHE A 360 9.28 -5.30 3.08
C PHE A 360 8.58 -6.60 2.67
N ALA A 361 9.29 -7.57 2.08
CA ALA A 361 8.73 -8.88 1.74
C ALA A 361 8.14 -9.63 2.95
N ALA A 362 8.54 -9.28 4.19
CA ALA A 362 7.93 -9.80 5.41
C ALA A 362 6.44 -9.45 5.57
N PHE A 363 5.89 -8.50 4.80
CA PHE A 363 4.44 -8.25 4.74
C PHE A 363 3.65 -9.47 4.21
N VAL A 364 4.28 -10.28 3.36
CA VAL A 364 3.62 -11.37 2.62
C VAL A 364 3.23 -12.53 3.53
N THR A 365 4.10 -12.88 4.49
CA THR A 365 3.93 -14.08 5.33
C THR A 365 2.63 -14.08 6.12
N LEU A 366 2.27 -12.96 6.74
CA LEU A 366 1.08 -12.88 7.58
C LEU A 366 -0.21 -12.79 6.75
N LEU A 367 -0.17 -12.11 5.60
CA LEU A 367 -1.32 -12.04 4.68
C LEU A 367 -1.65 -13.41 4.07
N CYS A 368 -0.64 -14.18 3.68
CA CYS A 368 -0.81 -15.55 3.21
C CYS A 368 -1.38 -16.47 4.32
N ALA A 369 -0.95 -16.29 5.58
CA ALA A 369 -1.50 -17.04 6.70
C ALA A 369 -2.97 -16.71 6.98
N ILE A 370 -3.35 -15.43 6.89
CA ILE A 370 -4.75 -14.98 7.00
C ILE A 370 -5.57 -15.53 5.84
N TRP A 371 -5.05 -15.48 4.61
CA TRP A 371 -5.70 -16.05 3.42
C TRP A 371 -5.97 -17.54 3.58
N TYR A 372 -4.95 -18.29 4.00
CA TYR A 372 -5.08 -19.72 4.25
C TYR A 372 -6.16 -20.03 5.30
N LYS A 373 -6.25 -19.23 6.37
CA LYS A 373 -7.24 -19.41 7.43
C LYS A 373 -8.65 -19.04 6.97
N ASP A 374 -8.82 -17.93 6.25
CA ASP A 374 -10.11 -17.48 5.71
C ASP A 374 -10.67 -18.49 4.68
N GLN A 375 -9.82 -18.99 3.77
CA GLN A 375 -10.19 -20.06 2.85
C GLN A 375 -10.63 -21.32 3.60
N LYS A 376 -9.90 -21.75 4.64
CA LYS A 376 -10.24 -22.93 5.44
C LYS A 376 -11.55 -22.78 6.22
N ILE A 377 -11.87 -21.57 6.68
CA ILE A 377 -13.14 -21.25 7.35
C ILE A 377 -14.29 -21.29 6.35
N ASN A 378 -14.15 -20.67 5.17
CA ASN A 378 -15.19 -20.70 4.14
C ASN A 378 -15.40 -22.13 3.61
N TRP A 379 -14.34 -22.91 3.38
CA TRP A 379 -14.45 -24.34 3.04
C TRP A 379 -15.21 -25.17 4.09
N ARG A 380 -14.97 -24.91 5.39
CA ARG A 380 -15.73 -25.58 6.46
C ARG A 380 -17.20 -25.17 6.47
N LEU A 381 -17.50 -23.89 6.26
CA LEU A 381 -18.86 -23.38 6.20
C LEU A 381 -19.61 -23.92 4.98
N ASP A 382 -18.96 -24.00 3.81
CA ASP A 382 -19.55 -24.56 2.58
C ASP A 382 -19.81 -26.07 2.72
N ILE A 383 -18.90 -26.84 3.32
CA ILE A 383 -19.12 -28.26 3.64
C ILE A 383 -20.30 -28.41 4.60
N CYS A 384 -20.39 -27.60 5.67
CA CYS A 384 -21.54 -27.62 6.58
C CYS A 384 -22.85 -27.26 5.87
N ARG A 385 -22.84 -26.32 4.92
CA ARG A 385 -24.02 -25.90 4.15
C ARG A 385 -24.47 -27.00 3.18
N ILE A 386 -23.52 -27.64 2.48
CA ILE A 386 -23.78 -28.79 1.61
C ILE A 386 -24.35 -29.97 2.41
N CYS A 387 -23.79 -30.27 3.59
CA CYS A 387 -24.32 -31.31 4.48
C CYS A 387 -25.71 -30.95 5.02
N SER A 388 -25.97 -29.68 5.34
CA SER A 388 -27.28 -29.21 5.80
C SER A 388 -28.34 -29.28 4.69
N ASP A 389 -28.00 -28.88 3.46
CA ASP A 389 -28.91 -28.96 2.32
C ASP A 389 -29.20 -30.42 1.91
N GLN A 390 -28.20 -31.31 1.97
CA GLN A 390 -28.43 -32.74 1.80
C GLN A 390 -29.34 -33.30 2.89
N CYS A 391 -29.10 -32.96 4.16
CA CYS A 391 -29.93 -33.40 5.28
C CYS A 391 -31.39 -32.91 5.15
N ASN A 392 -31.59 -31.67 4.69
CA ASN A 392 -32.91 -31.12 4.43
C ASN A 392 -33.62 -31.77 3.23
N ARG A 393 -32.88 -32.19 2.19
CA ARG A 393 -33.45 -32.97 1.07
C ARG A 393 -33.90 -34.35 1.52
N PHE A 394 -33.09 -35.07 2.30
CA PHE A 394 -33.48 -36.36 2.88
C PHE A 394 -34.70 -36.24 3.79
N ARG A 395 -34.79 -35.17 4.59
CA ARG A 395 -35.95 -34.90 5.45
C ARG A 395 -37.22 -34.46 4.71
N LYS A 396 -37.10 -33.98 3.48
CA LYS A 396 -38.25 -33.73 2.59
C LYS A 396 -38.71 -35.03 1.92
N GLN A 397 -37.79 -35.82 1.39
CA GLN A 397 -38.10 -37.13 0.80
C GLN A 397 -38.74 -38.09 1.83
N GLY A 398 -38.24 -38.13 3.07
CA GLY A 398 -38.84 -38.96 4.12
C GLY A 398 -40.27 -38.55 4.51
N ARG A 399 -40.63 -37.26 4.36
CA ARG A 399 -42.00 -36.77 4.65
C ARG A 399 -42.97 -36.95 3.49
N GLU A 400 -42.48 -37.20 2.28
CA GLU A 400 -43.31 -37.59 1.13
C GLU A 400 -43.66 -39.08 1.20
N TYR A 401 -42.75 -39.93 1.68
CA TYR A 401 -43.01 -41.36 1.90
C TYR A 401 -43.96 -41.68 3.05
N GLU A 402 -44.13 -40.79 4.04
CA GLU A 402 -45.13 -40.96 5.12
C GLU A 402 -46.55 -40.50 4.72
N LYS A 403 -46.73 -39.96 3.52
CA LYS A 403 -48.02 -39.44 3.02
C LYS A 403 -48.66 -40.31 1.92
N GLU A 404 -47.98 -41.37 1.49
CA GLU A 404 -48.54 -42.49 0.71
C GLU A 404 -48.76 -43.68 1.63
#